data_AF-A0A060C215-F1
#
_entry.id   AF-A0A060C215-F1
#
_cell.length_a   1.000
_cell.length_b   1.000
_cell.length_c   1.000
_cell.angle_alpha   90.00
_cell.angle_beta   90.00
_cell.angle_gamma   90.00
#
_symmetry.space_group_name_H-M   'P 1'
#
loop_
_entity.id
_entity.type
_entity.pdbx_description
1 polymer ?
#
loop_
_entity_poly.entity_id
_entity_poly.type
_entity_poly.pdbx_seq_one_letter_code
_entity_poly.pdbx_strand_id
1 'polypeptide(L)'
;MVREWVRPARVVHRAPVDLTHWDVPDEPVPFDQATTHDFTPFAVGQEWSHPWGTTWFRVCGRIPHDRLDEGGRVRTELVVDLGFTPDEPGFQAEGTVYRADGTVVKGLEPRNMWV
;
A
#
# COMPACT_ATOMS: atom_id res chain seq x y z
N MET A 1 -24.03 -7.06 6.90
CA MET A 1 -23.59 -7.93 8.00
C MET A 1 -23.14 -7.04 9.16
N VAL A 2 -23.88 -7.03 10.27
CA VAL A 2 -23.52 -6.25 11.47
C VAL A 2 -22.43 -7.03 12.22
N ARG A 3 -21.30 -6.38 12.54
CA ARG A 3 -20.28 -6.96 13.41
C ARG A 3 -20.74 -6.77 14.86
N GLU A 4 -20.84 -7.87 15.60
CA GLU A 4 -21.33 -7.93 17.00
C GLU A 4 -20.43 -7.17 18.00
N TRP A 5 -19.20 -6.81 17.60
CA TRP A 5 -18.21 -6.16 18.45
C TRP A 5 -17.70 -4.86 17.83
N VAL A 6 -17.75 -3.78 18.61
CA VAL A 6 -17.06 -2.52 18.28
C VAL A 6 -15.56 -2.72 18.52
N ARG A 7 -14.76 -2.66 17.45
CA ARG A 7 -13.30 -2.63 17.60
C ARG A 7 -12.88 -1.29 18.18
N PRO A 8 -11.91 -1.24 19.11
CA PRO A 8 -11.40 0.03 19.62
C PRO A 8 -10.94 0.91 18.44
N ALA A 9 -11.17 2.23 18.57
CA ALA A 9 -10.71 3.22 17.59
C ALA A 9 -9.18 3.25 17.59
N ARG A 10 -8.57 2.38 16.77
CA ARG A 10 -7.11 2.23 16.64
C ARG A 10 -6.48 3.30 15.75
N VAL A 11 -7.30 3.99 14.96
CA VAL A 11 -6.85 5.06 14.05
C VAL A 11 -7.45 6.37 14.53
N VAL A 12 -6.59 7.22 15.08
CA VAL A 12 -6.97 8.57 15.56
C VAL A 12 -6.96 9.60 14.44
N HIS A 13 -6.07 9.46 13.45
CA HIS A 13 -5.95 10.38 12.32
C HIS A 13 -5.64 9.65 11.02
N ARG A 14 -6.10 10.23 9.91
CA ARG A 14 -5.71 9.83 8.55
C ARG A 14 -5.22 11.05 7.79
N ALA A 15 -4.20 10.86 6.96
CA ALA A 15 -3.70 11.85 6.02
C ALA A 15 -3.70 11.23 4.61
N PRO A 16 -4.02 12.00 3.57
CA PRO A 16 -3.97 11.49 2.21
C PRO A 16 -2.53 11.23 1.77
N VAL A 17 -2.37 10.35 0.79
CA VAL A 17 -1.13 10.13 0.04
C VAL A 17 -1.44 10.32 -1.43
N ASP A 18 -0.45 10.79 -2.19
CA ASP A 18 -0.50 10.84 -3.64
C ASP A 18 -0.09 9.46 -4.18
N LEU A 19 -0.91 8.94 -5.11
CA LEU A 19 -0.68 7.65 -5.75
C LEU A 19 -0.51 7.84 -7.25
N THR A 20 0.52 7.21 -7.79
CA THR A 20 0.67 7.00 -9.22
C THR A 20 1.01 5.54 -9.49
N HIS A 21 0.61 5.00 -10.64
CA HIS A 21 0.83 3.60 -10.98
C HIS A 21 1.39 3.44 -12.40
N TRP A 22 2.02 2.30 -12.63
CA TRP A 22 2.40 1.81 -13.94
C TRP A 22 2.16 0.29 -13.98
N ASP A 23 1.31 -0.15 -14.91
CA ASP A 23 1.07 -1.56 -15.18
C ASP A 23 2.19 -2.10 -16.09
N VAL A 24 2.85 -3.16 -15.65
CA VAL A 24 3.89 -3.83 -16.43
C VAL A 24 3.22 -4.57 -17.59
N PRO A 25 3.59 -4.33 -18.86
CA PRO A 25 2.92 -4.95 -20.00
C PRO A 25 3.09 -6.47 -20.08
N ASP A 26 4.24 -6.98 -19.65
CA ASP A 26 4.63 -8.39 -19.75
C ASP A 26 5.10 -8.92 -18.37
N GLU A 27 6.29 -9.50 -18.29
CA GLU A 27 6.87 -10.07 -17.07
C GLU A 27 7.29 -8.99 -16.06
N PRO A 28 7.25 -9.29 -14.75
CA PRO A 28 7.73 -8.39 -13.71
C PRO A 28 9.16 -7.91 -13.96
N VAL A 29 9.38 -6.62 -13.80
CA VAL A 29 10.69 -5.98 -13.95
C VAL A 29 11.29 -5.61 -12.59
N PRO A 30 12.62 -5.52 -12.44
CA PRO A 30 13.25 -5.04 -11.21
C PRO A 30 12.97 -3.55 -10.93
N PHE A 31 13.21 -3.12 -9.69
CA PHE A 31 12.92 -1.76 -9.21
C PHE A 31 13.60 -0.66 -10.04
N ASP A 32 14.88 -0.84 -10.37
CA ASP A 32 15.68 0.10 -11.14
C ASP A 32 15.11 0.32 -12.53
N GLN A 33 14.61 -0.73 -13.18
CA GLN A 33 13.90 -0.62 -14.45
C GLN A 33 12.51 0.03 -14.25
N ALA A 34 11.73 -0.44 -13.29
CA ALA A 34 10.36 0.05 -13.06
C ALA A 34 10.31 1.56 -12.85
N THR A 35 11.25 2.11 -12.08
CA THR A 35 11.30 3.54 -11.75
C THR A 35 11.67 4.45 -12.92
N THR A 36 12.10 3.89 -14.07
CA THR A 36 12.36 4.67 -15.30
C THR A 36 11.11 4.91 -16.15
N HIS A 37 10.01 4.23 -15.86
CA HIS A 37 8.76 4.35 -16.62
C HIS A 37 7.90 5.53 -16.18
N ASP A 38 6.95 5.92 -17.03
CA ASP A 38 5.99 6.98 -16.75
C ASP A 38 4.84 6.46 -15.89
N PHE A 39 4.76 6.94 -14.65
CA PHE A 39 3.66 6.64 -13.75
C PHE A 39 2.52 7.64 -13.95
N THR A 40 1.29 7.12 -14.01
CA THR A 40 0.07 7.94 -14.17
C THR A 40 -0.73 8.00 -12.86
N PRO A 41 -1.51 9.07 -12.62
CA PRO A 41 -2.31 9.21 -11.40
C PRO A 41 -3.21 7.99 -11.14
N PHE A 42 -3.32 7.59 -9.87
CA PHE A 42 -4.15 6.48 -9.43
C PHE A 42 -5.04 6.91 -8.27
N ALA A 43 -6.30 6.48 -8.27
CA ALA A 43 -7.24 6.72 -7.17
C ALA A 43 -7.48 5.44 -6.35
N VAL A 44 -7.55 5.55 -5.03
CA VAL A 44 -7.94 4.42 -4.17
C VAL A 44 -9.32 3.91 -4.58
N GLY A 45 -9.41 2.60 -4.83
CA GLY A 45 -10.63 1.94 -5.31
C GLY A 45 -10.76 1.84 -6.83
N GLN A 46 -9.83 2.43 -7.59
CA GLN A 46 -9.72 2.21 -9.03
C GLN A 46 -9.26 0.76 -9.31
N GLU A 47 -9.85 0.14 -10.35
CA GLU A 47 -9.40 -1.15 -10.86
C GLU A 47 -8.01 -1.03 -11.48
N TRP A 48 -7.21 -2.10 -11.41
CA TRP A 48 -5.84 -2.11 -11.89
C TRP A 48 -5.46 -3.49 -12.41
N SER A 49 -4.65 -3.50 -13.47
CA SER A 49 -4.05 -4.70 -14.06
C SER A 49 -5.02 -5.83 -14.40
N HIS A 50 -4.44 -6.98 -14.70
CA HIS A 50 -5.10 -8.23 -15.02
C HIS A 50 -4.64 -9.30 -14.02
N PRO A 51 -5.36 -10.44 -13.89
CA PRO A 51 -4.90 -11.53 -13.03
C PRO A 51 -3.48 -11.95 -13.38
N TRP A 52 -2.63 -12.08 -12.35
CA TRP A 52 -1.20 -12.39 -12.45
C TRP A 52 -0.31 -11.33 -13.12
N GLY A 53 -0.88 -10.17 -13.47
CA GLY A 53 -0.11 -9.01 -13.90
C GLY A 53 0.65 -8.34 -12.74
N THR A 54 1.67 -7.57 -13.07
CA THR A 54 2.41 -6.76 -12.10
C THR A 54 2.11 -5.29 -12.29
N THR A 55 1.90 -4.58 -11.18
CA THR A 55 1.73 -3.13 -11.17
C THR A 55 2.68 -2.53 -10.15
N TRP A 56 3.39 -1.49 -10.57
CA TRP A 56 4.17 -0.67 -9.67
C TRP A 56 3.33 0.51 -9.21
N PHE A 57 3.19 0.67 -7.89
CA PHE A 57 2.61 1.85 -7.28
C PHE A 57 3.70 2.71 -6.67
N ARG A 58 3.69 4.01 -6.98
CA ARG A 58 4.48 5.01 -6.28
C ARG A 58 3.57 5.76 -5.32
N VAL A 59 3.94 5.73 -4.05
CA VAL A 59 3.20 6.36 -2.95
C VAL A 59 4.03 7.50 -2.39
N CYS A 60 3.48 8.71 -2.38
CA CYS A 60 4.12 9.87 -1.78
C CYS A 60 3.20 10.46 -0.71
N GLY A 61 3.76 10.76 0.47
CA GLY A 61 2.99 11.32 1.56
C GLY A 61 3.88 12.11 2.49
N ARG A 62 3.27 13.00 3.26
CA ARG A 62 3.94 13.74 4.33
C ARG A 62 3.25 13.43 5.64
N ILE A 63 4.05 13.07 6.65
CA ILE A 63 3.54 12.91 8.01
C ILE A 63 3.24 14.32 8.55
N PRO A 64 1.99 14.63 8.96
CA PRO A 64 1.66 15.94 9.51
C PRO A 64 2.40 16.17 10.83
N HIS A 65 3.24 17.21 10.89
CA HIS A 65 4.07 17.53 12.05
C HIS A 65 3.24 17.89 13.30
N ASP A 66 2.06 18.48 13.12
CA ASP A 66 1.10 18.84 14.18
C ASP A 66 0.45 17.61 14.85
N ARG A 67 0.67 16.42 14.30
CA ARG A 67 0.06 15.15 14.75
C ARG A 67 1.08 14.10 15.16
N LEU A 68 2.36 14.46 15.15
CA LEU A 68 3.41 13.63 15.73
C LEU A 68 3.28 13.72 17.25
N ASP A 69 2.90 12.61 17.88
CA ASP A 69 2.90 12.52 19.32
C ASP A 69 4.35 12.50 19.83
N GLU A 70 4.77 13.61 20.45
CA GLU A 70 6.10 13.76 21.06
C GLU A 70 6.36 12.71 22.16
N GLY A 71 5.30 12.09 22.71
CA GLY A 71 5.39 11.02 23.70
C GLY A 71 5.49 9.60 23.14
N GLY A 72 5.49 9.42 21.81
CA GLY A 72 5.69 8.11 21.14
C GLY A 72 4.56 7.09 21.36
N ARG A 73 3.38 7.52 21.81
CA ARG A 73 2.21 6.64 22.03
C ARG A 73 1.41 6.41 20.74
N VAL A 74 1.63 7.24 19.71
CA VAL A 74 1.02 7.10 18.39
C VAL A 74 2.07 6.63 17.38
N ARG A 75 1.75 5.58 16.63
CA ARG A 75 2.57 5.10 15.51
C ARG A 75 1.99 5.59 14.20
N THR A 76 2.86 6.00 13.28
CA THR A 76 2.48 6.25 11.90
C THR A 76 2.66 4.98 11.10
N GLU A 77 1.64 4.64 10.32
CA GLU A 77 1.63 3.44 9.50
C GLU A 77 0.98 3.79 8.15
N LEU A 78 1.45 3.17 7.08
CA LEU A 78 0.74 3.14 5.81
C LEU A 78 -0.04 1.81 5.73
N VAL A 79 -1.37 1.91 5.56
CA VAL A 79 -2.22 0.74 5.32
C VAL A 79 -2.39 0.56 3.83
N VAL A 80 -1.93 -0.57 3.31
CA VAL A 80 -2.01 -0.94 1.89
C VAL A 80 -2.91 -2.16 1.74
N ASP A 81 -4.11 -1.94 1.22
CA ASP A 81 -5.05 -2.99 0.87
C ASP A 81 -5.07 -3.15 -0.65
N LEU A 82 -4.57 -4.28 -1.16
CA LEU A 82 -4.48 -4.56 -2.59
C LEU A 82 -5.77 -5.21 -3.14
N GLY A 83 -6.89 -5.06 -2.43
CA GLY A 83 -8.17 -5.71 -2.76
C GLY A 83 -8.37 -7.01 -2.00
N PHE A 84 -7.85 -7.09 -0.79
CA PHE A 84 -7.85 -8.33 -0.02
C PHE A 84 -9.27 -8.73 0.43
N THR A 85 -9.58 -10.02 0.30
CA THR A 85 -10.78 -10.62 0.87
C THR A 85 -10.48 -11.30 2.21
N PRO A 86 -11.45 -11.41 3.13
CA PRO A 86 -11.24 -11.99 4.44
C PRO A 86 -11.25 -13.54 4.45
N ASP A 87 -11.62 -14.18 3.34
CA ASP A 87 -12.00 -15.60 3.30
C ASP A 87 -10.78 -16.53 3.42
N GLU A 88 -9.72 -16.31 2.63
CA GLU A 88 -8.50 -17.11 2.68
C GLU A 88 -7.27 -16.28 2.29
N PRO A 89 -6.11 -16.40 2.95
CA PRO A 89 -4.96 -15.53 2.66
C PRO A 89 -4.21 -15.89 1.37
N GLY A 90 -4.44 -17.07 0.79
CA GLY A 90 -3.74 -17.54 -0.41
C GLY A 90 -4.43 -17.10 -1.71
N PHE A 91 -3.70 -17.14 -2.82
CA PHE A 91 -4.21 -16.82 -4.17
C PHE A 91 -4.82 -15.42 -4.29
N GLN A 92 -4.32 -14.48 -3.49
CA GLN A 92 -4.65 -13.07 -3.59
C GLN A 92 -3.45 -12.27 -4.12
N ALA A 93 -3.66 -11.00 -4.41
CA ALA A 93 -2.56 -10.10 -4.75
C ALA A 93 -1.51 -10.10 -3.63
N GLU A 94 -0.26 -9.90 -4.00
CA GLU A 94 0.87 -9.73 -3.07
C GLU A 94 1.70 -8.55 -3.56
N GLY A 95 2.52 -7.97 -2.68
CA GLY A 95 3.35 -6.83 -3.03
C GLY A 95 4.70 -6.84 -2.33
N THR A 96 5.67 -6.13 -2.88
CA THR A 96 6.94 -5.83 -2.22
C THR A 96 7.09 -4.32 -2.07
N VAL A 97 7.37 -3.87 -0.86
CA VAL A 97 7.56 -2.46 -0.55
C VAL A 97 9.03 -2.11 -0.66
N TYR A 98 9.31 -1.13 -1.50
CA TYR A 98 10.64 -0.56 -1.68
C TYR A 98 10.67 0.87 -1.11
N ARG A 99 11.80 1.25 -0.52
CA ARG A 99 12.13 2.66 -0.34
C ARG A 99 12.47 3.28 -1.69
N ALA A 100 12.47 4.63 -1.75
CA ALA A 100 12.84 5.36 -2.96
C ALA A 100 14.29 5.11 -3.42
N ASP A 101 15.16 4.61 -2.53
CA ASP A 101 16.53 4.19 -2.84
C ASP A 101 16.65 2.74 -3.33
N GLY A 102 15.53 2.02 -3.49
CA GLY A 102 15.49 0.63 -3.93
C GLY A 102 15.69 -0.40 -2.82
N THR A 103 15.88 0.02 -1.56
CA THR A 103 15.97 -0.91 -0.43
C THR A 103 14.61 -1.55 -0.15
N VAL A 104 14.55 -2.88 -0.11
CA VAL A 104 13.35 -3.61 0.30
C VAL A 104 13.04 -3.34 1.77
N VAL A 105 11.79 -2.99 2.06
CA VAL A 105 11.26 -2.84 3.42
C VAL A 105 10.66 -4.16 3.89
N LYS A 106 9.70 -4.69 3.13
CA LYS A 106 8.97 -5.93 3.43
C LYS A 106 8.04 -6.35 2.28
N GLY A 107 7.49 -7.57 2.37
CA GLY A 107 6.32 -8.00 1.60
C GLY A 107 4.99 -7.49 2.18
N LEU A 108 3.95 -7.49 1.34
CA LEU A 108 2.55 -7.23 1.67
C LEU A 108 1.69 -8.40 1.21
N GLU A 109 0.78 -8.82 2.08
CA GLU A 109 -0.19 -9.89 1.85
C GLU A 109 -1.42 -9.65 2.76
N PRO A 110 -2.55 -10.38 2.59
CA PRO A 110 -3.81 -10.08 3.30
C PRO A 110 -3.73 -9.94 4.83
N ARG A 111 -2.73 -10.55 5.47
CA ARG A 111 -2.51 -10.50 6.94
C ARG A 111 -1.34 -9.62 7.35
N ASN A 112 -0.77 -8.88 6.41
CA ASN A 112 0.46 -8.11 6.56
C ASN A 112 0.40 -6.79 5.75
N MET A 113 -0.69 -6.04 5.94
CA MET A 113 -1.06 -4.88 5.13
C MET A 113 -0.50 -3.52 5.64
N TRP A 114 0.41 -3.54 6.60
CA TRP A 114 0.94 -2.34 7.25
C TRP A 114 2.42 -2.15 6.96
N VAL A 115 2.82 -0.92 6.65
CA VAL A 115 4.22 -0.48 6.52
C VAL A 115 4.54 0.54 7.59
#